data_AF-A0A1F9XWZ5-F1
#
_entry.id   AF-A0A1F9XWZ5-F1
#
_cell.length_a   1.000
_cell.length_b   1.000
_cell.length_c   1.000
_cell.angle_alpha   90.00
_cell.angle_beta   90.00
_cell.angle_gamma   90.00
#
_symmetry.space_group_name_H-M   'P 1'
#
loop_
_entity.id
_entity.type
_entity.pdbx_description
1 polymer ?
#
loop_
_entity_poly.entity_id
_entity_poly.type
_entity_poly.pdbx_seq_one_letter_code
_entity_poly.pdbx_strand_id
1 'polypeptide(L)'
;MTDFSLSNDKVYLLVRNPSSVFICWTWSRARAEVFEALGYEPEILVRLSAAGDKIPAVEQAVPWNSGKLYMAPPVEGKTYTAAIYARNKEGVQEKLLESNSALTPVSSQRPGLSAGYASAEFFRRSPV
;
A
#
# COMPACT_ATOMS: atom_id res chain seq x y z
N MET A 1 5.25 -25.02 -18.17
CA MET A 1 5.47 -23.57 -18.24
C MET A 1 4.16 -22.94 -17.84
N THR A 2 3.99 -22.67 -16.55
CA THR A 2 2.73 -22.22 -15.96
C THR A 2 2.52 -20.75 -16.32
N ASP A 3 1.52 -20.49 -17.16
CA ASP A 3 1.00 -19.16 -17.45
C ASP A 3 0.56 -18.51 -16.12
N PHE A 4 1.42 -17.66 -15.58
CA PHE A 4 1.03 -16.72 -14.55
C PHE A 4 0.02 -15.77 -15.19
N SER A 5 -1.26 -16.05 -14.93
CA SER A 5 -2.41 -15.15 -14.97
C SER A 5 -2.13 -13.82 -15.66
N LEU A 6 -2.79 -13.59 -16.81
CA LEU A 6 -3.06 -12.27 -17.40
C LEU A 6 -3.28 -11.26 -16.26
N SER A 7 -2.21 -10.56 -15.88
CA SER A 7 -2.14 -9.85 -14.61
C SER A 7 -2.93 -8.58 -14.80
N ASN A 8 -4.19 -8.57 -14.35
CA ASN A 8 -5.00 -7.36 -14.37
C ASN A 8 -4.33 -6.28 -13.50
N ASP A 9 -4.53 -5.01 -13.87
CA ASP A 9 -4.10 -3.89 -13.04
C ASP A 9 -4.76 -4.03 -11.66
N LYS A 10 -3.97 -4.05 -10.58
CA LYS A 10 -4.47 -4.21 -9.21
C LYS A 10 -3.62 -3.41 -8.23
N VAL A 11 -4.25 -2.96 -7.15
CA VAL A 11 -3.57 -2.35 -6.00
C VAL A 11 -4.16 -2.91 -4.71
N TYR A 12 -3.30 -3.13 -3.73
CA TYR A 12 -3.66 -3.64 -2.41
C TYR A 12 -3.11 -2.73 -1.33
N LEU A 13 -3.90 -2.59 -0.27
CA LEU A 13 -3.53 -1.89 0.94
C LEU A 13 -3.52 -2.88 2.10
N LEU A 14 -2.36 -3.03 2.72
CA LEU A 14 -2.12 -3.90 3.87
C LEU A 14 -1.68 -3.05 5.05
N VAL A 15 -2.36 -3.22 6.18
CA VAL A 15 -2.02 -2.54 7.42
C VAL A 15 -0.96 -3.35 8.15
N ARG A 16 0.21 -2.75 8.42
CA ARG A 16 1.30 -3.42 9.13
C ARG A 16 1.26 -3.13 10.62
N ASN A 17 1.13 -1.86 10.98
CA ASN A 17 1.05 -1.36 12.36
C ASN A 17 0.38 0.03 12.37
N PRO A 18 0.12 0.64 13.54
CA PRO A 18 -0.48 1.99 13.62
C PRO A 18 0.27 3.08 12.86
N SER A 19 1.59 2.94 12.71
CA SER A 19 2.46 3.96 12.10
C SER A 19 2.79 3.70 10.64
N SER A 20 2.35 2.59 10.05
CA SER A 20 2.74 2.22 8.68
C SER A 20 1.72 1.30 8.00
N VAL A 21 1.37 1.70 6.77
CA VAL A 21 0.68 0.86 5.80
C VAL A 21 1.63 0.49 4.66
N PHE A 22 1.39 -0.69 4.09
CA PHE A 22 2.05 -1.19 2.90
C PHE A 22 1.07 -1.17 1.73
N ILE A 23 1.48 -0.55 0.64
CA ILE A 23 0.73 -0.45 -0.60
C ILE A 23 1.53 -1.16 -1.67
N CYS A 24 0.91 -2.06 -2.43
CA CYS A 24 1.54 -2.71 -3.57
C CYS A 24 0.60 -2.78 -4.75
N TRP A 25 1.16 -2.78 -5.95
CA TRP A 25 0.38 -2.82 -7.19
C TRP A 25 1.07 -3.65 -8.26
N THR A 26 0.26 -4.09 -9.20
CA THR A 26 0.67 -4.77 -10.41
C THR A 26 0.04 -4.08 -11.60
N TRP A 27 0.80 -3.98 -12.69
CA TRP A 27 0.32 -3.49 -13.96
C TRP A 27 0.13 -4.66 -14.91
N SER A 28 -0.95 -4.62 -15.67
CA SER A 28 -1.09 -5.40 -16.88
C SER A 28 -0.04 -4.98 -17.90
N ARG A 29 0.25 -5.90 -18.81
CA ARG A 29 1.16 -5.64 -19.92
C ARG A 29 0.73 -4.41 -20.73
N ALA A 30 -0.57 -4.30 -21.05
CA ALA A 30 -1.10 -3.16 -21.79
C ALA A 30 -0.84 -1.83 -21.07
N ARG A 31 -1.00 -1.79 -19.74
CA ARG A 31 -0.73 -0.57 -18.96
C ARG A 31 0.75 -0.24 -18.91
N ALA A 32 1.62 -1.25 -18.71
CA ALA A 32 3.06 -1.07 -18.73
C ALA A 32 3.55 -0.52 -20.07
N GLU A 33 3.03 -1.05 -21.19
CA GLU A 33 3.35 -0.56 -22.54
C GLU A 33 2.99 0.94 -22.71
N VAL A 34 1.90 1.43 -22.08
CA VAL A 34 1.55 2.85 -22.11
C VAL A 34 2.55 3.70 -21.33
N PHE A 35 3.01 3.26 -20.16
CA PHE A 35 4.06 3.96 -19.40
C PHE A 35 5.40 3.97 -20.16
N GLU A 36 5.78 2.84 -20.77
CA GLU A 36 7.00 2.70 -21.57
C GLU A 36 6.96 3.57 -22.84
N ALA A 37 5.79 3.68 -23.48
CA ALA A 37 5.55 4.58 -24.61
C ALA A 37 5.43 6.07 -24.20
N LEU A 38 5.69 6.38 -22.93
CA LEU A 38 5.59 7.72 -22.34
C LEU A 38 4.18 8.33 -22.47
N GLY A 39 3.12 7.52 -22.50
CA GLY A 39 1.74 8.01 -22.47
C GLY A 39 1.39 8.75 -21.18
N TYR A 40 2.08 8.39 -20.09
CA TYR A 40 2.05 9.06 -18.79
C TYR A 40 3.46 9.50 -18.38
N GLU A 41 3.53 10.39 -17.39
CA GLU A 41 4.76 10.70 -16.68
C GLU A 41 5.38 9.44 -16.03
N PRO A 42 6.71 9.41 -15.84
CA PRO A 42 7.40 8.25 -15.26
C PRO A 42 7.11 8.05 -13.77
N GLU A 43 6.52 9.04 -13.11
CA GLU A 43 6.09 8.98 -11.73
C GLU A 43 4.57 8.85 -11.63
N ILE A 44 4.13 7.98 -10.73
CA ILE A 44 2.73 7.88 -10.29
C ILE A 44 2.59 8.57 -8.93
N LEU A 45 1.39 9.06 -8.64
CA LEU A 45 1.03 9.60 -7.34
C LEU A 45 0.21 8.56 -6.58
N VAL A 46 0.70 8.16 -5.42
CA VAL A 46 -0.02 7.28 -4.48
C VAL A 46 -0.65 8.15 -3.41
N ARG A 47 -1.99 8.12 -3.32
CA ARG A 47 -2.77 8.85 -2.32
C ARG A 47 -3.36 7.90 -1.30
N LEU A 48 -3.27 8.26 -0.04
CA LEU A 48 -3.95 7.60 1.06
C LEU A 48 -5.08 8.49 1.55
N SER A 49 -6.32 7.97 1.59
CA SER A 49 -7.52 8.72 1.99
C SER A 49 -8.26 8.00 3.12
N ALA A 50 -8.70 8.73 4.13
CA ALA A 50 -9.49 8.16 5.22
C ALA A 50 -10.96 8.00 4.78
N ALA A 51 -11.61 6.91 5.17
CA ALA A 51 -13.01 6.66 4.91
C ALA A 51 -13.88 7.73 5.60
N GLY A 52 -14.63 8.50 4.80
CA GLY A 52 -15.48 9.59 5.28
C GLY A 52 -14.92 10.99 5.02
N ASP A 53 -13.60 11.12 4.80
CA ASP A 53 -12.98 12.39 4.42
C ASP A 53 -12.72 12.40 2.91
N LYS A 54 -13.19 13.46 2.23
CA LYS A 54 -12.96 13.67 0.80
C LYS A 54 -11.57 14.21 0.48
N ILE A 55 -10.76 14.48 1.50
CA ILE A 55 -9.44 15.10 1.37
C ILE A 55 -8.38 14.00 1.48
N PRO A 56 -7.45 13.88 0.53
CA PRO A 56 -6.35 12.94 0.64
C PRO A 56 -5.53 13.27 1.88
N ALA A 57 -5.32 12.27 2.72
CA ALA A 57 -4.63 12.42 3.99
C ALA A 57 -3.11 12.55 3.78
N VAL A 58 -2.55 11.80 2.81
CA VAL A 58 -1.15 11.89 2.35
C VAL A 58 -1.07 11.56 0.87
N GLU A 59 -0.14 12.18 0.15
CA GLU A 59 0.25 11.86 -1.21
C GLU A 59 1.76 11.65 -1.30
N GLN A 60 2.22 10.71 -2.14
CA GLN A 60 3.62 10.53 -2.46
C GLN A 60 3.83 10.17 -3.93
N ALA A 61 4.79 10.84 -4.59
CA ALA A 61 5.24 10.51 -5.93
C ALA A 61 6.29 9.39 -5.89
N VAL A 62 6.15 8.41 -6.77
CA VAL A 62 7.07 7.27 -6.88
C VAL A 62 7.20 6.80 -8.34
N PRO A 63 8.31 6.15 -8.73
CA PRO A 63 8.42 5.55 -10.06
C PRO A 63 7.30 4.52 -10.31
N TRP A 64 6.70 4.56 -11.50
CA TRP A 64 5.56 3.70 -11.86
C TRP A 64 5.85 2.19 -11.70
N ASN A 65 7.12 1.81 -11.91
CA ASN A 65 7.61 0.43 -11.87
C ASN A 65 8.11 -0.03 -10.49
N SER A 66 7.99 0.79 -9.44
CA SER A 66 8.45 0.40 -8.09
C SER A 66 7.62 -0.73 -7.47
N GLY A 67 6.35 -0.86 -7.86
CA GLY A 67 5.42 -1.93 -7.49
C GLY A 67 4.99 -1.94 -6.02
N LYS A 68 5.56 -1.08 -5.18
CA LYS A 68 5.25 -0.99 -3.75
C LYS A 68 5.67 0.34 -3.12
N LEU A 69 5.01 0.67 -2.01
CA LEU A 69 5.27 1.85 -1.20
C LEU A 69 4.88 1.59 0.26
N TYR A 70 5.62 2.19 1.19
CA TYR A 70 5.19 2.30 2.59
C TYR A 70 4.81 3.74 2.88
N MET A 71 3.65 3.95 3.49
CA MET A 71 3.18 5.28 3.89
C MET A 71 2.79 5.25 5.37
N ALA A 72 2.94 6.39 6.05
CA ALA A 72 2.42 6.56 7.40
C ALA A 72 0.98 7.09 7.31
N PRO A 73 -0.01 6.41 7.91
CA PRO A 73 -1.35 6.98 8.02
C PRO A 73 -1.30 8.20 8.97
N PRO A 74 -1.95 9.34 8.62
CA PRO A 74 -1.92 10.53 9.48
C PRO A 74 -2.60 10.36 10.83
N VAL A 75 -3.59 9.47 10.92
CA VAL A 75 -4.41 9.25 12.11
C VAL A 75 -4.59 7.75 12.30
N GLU A 76 -4.31 7.27 13.51
CA GLU A 76 -4.55 5.87 13.88
C GLU A 76 -6.04 5.56 14.06
N GLY A 77 -6.43 4.29 13.99
CA GLY A 77 -7.82 3.87 14.23
C GLY A 77 -8.81 4.28 13.14
N LYS A 78 -8.32 4.70 11.97
CA LYS A 78 -9.14 5.07 10.82
C LYS A 78 -9.05 4.03 9.71
N THR A 79 -10.15 3.87 8.98
CA THR A 79 -10.16 3.09 7.75
C THR A 79 -9.58 3.92 6.63
N TYR A 80 -8.63 3.37 5.88
CA TYR A 80 -8.01 4.04 4.74
C TYR A 80 -8.21 3.26 3.45
N THR A 81 -8.17 3.97 2.32
CA THR A 81 -8.00 3.43 0.97
C THR A 81 -6.79 4.08 0.31
N ALA A 82 -6.11 3.35 -0.57
CA ALA A 82 -5.05 3.86 -1.41
C ALA A 82 -5.56 3.99 -2.85
N ALA A 83 -5.21 5.09 -3.51
CA ALA A 83 -5.49 5.31 -4.92
C ALA A 83 -4.21 5.71 -5.66
N ILE A 84 -4.02 5.16 -6.86
CA ILE A 84 -2.88 5.45 -7.72
C ILE A 84 -3.35 6.32 -8.87
N TYR A 85 -2.67 7.44 -9.07
CA TYR A 85 -2.90 8.38 -10.15
C TYR A 85 -1.67 8.47 -11.06
N ALA A 86 -1.90 8.75 -12.33
CA ALA A 86 -0.84 9.11 -13.27
C ALA A 86 -1.17 10.45 -13.90
N ARG A 87 -0.13 11.18 -14.31
CA ARG A 87 -0.26 12.41 -15.10
C ARG A 87 -0.05 12.10 -16.56
N ASN A 88 -0.96 12.53 -17.42
CA ASN A 88 -0.73 12.47 -18.87
C ASN A 88 0.25 13.59 -19.31
N LYS A 89 0.62 13.62 -20.59
CA LYS A 89 1.51 14.66 -21.16
C LYS A 89 0.96 16.08 -21.06
N GLU A 90 -0.34 16.24 -20.87
CA GLU A 90 -1.01 17.53 -20.71
C GLU A 90 -1.07 17.97 -19.23
N GLY A 91 -0.49 17.18 -18.31
CA GLY A 91 -0.50 17.43 -16.87
C GLY A 91 -1.81 17.04 -16.18
N VAL A 92 -2.76 16.43 -16.89
CA VAL A 92 -4.04 15.98 -16.33
C VAL A 92 -3.82 14.72 -15.50
N GLN A 93 -4.32 14.75 -14.26
CA GLN A 93 -4.25 13.61 -13.36
C GLN A 93 -5.46 12.68 -13.55
N GLU A 94 -5.19 11.41 -13.81
CA GLU A 94 -6.19 10.35 -13.95
C GLU A 94 -6.00 9.32 -12.83
N LYS A 95 -7.11 8.87 -12.22
CA LYS A 95 -7.07 7.76 -11.26
C LYS A 95 -7.04 6.43 -12.00
N LEU A 96 -5.96 5.67 -11.83
CA LEU A 96 -5.78 4.38 -12.49
C LEU A 96 -6.27 3.20 -11.64
N LEU A 97 -5.96 3.22 -10.34
CA LEU A 97 -6.28 2.12 -9.43
C LEU A 97 -6.76 2.61 -8.08
N GLU A 98 -7.55 1.78 -7.42
CA GLU A 98 -8.03 1.99 -6.05
C GLU A 98 -8.01 0.65 -5.30
N SER A 99 -7.54 0.68 -4.05
CA SER A 99 -7.34 -0.51 -3.22
C SER A 99 -8.61 -0.92 -2.49
N ASN A 100 -8.52 -2.07 -1.81
CA ASN A 100 -9.40 -2.36 -0.69
C ASN A 100 -9.30 -1.30 0.41
N SER A 101 -10.35 -1.21 1.24
CA SER A 101 -10.32 -0.45 2.48
C SER A 101 -9.67 -1.27 3.59
N ALA A 102 -8.88 -0.63 4.46
CA ALA A 102 -8.26 -1.30 5.61
C ALA A 102 -8.27 -0.40 6.86
N LEU A 103 -8.64 -0.97 8.01
CA LEU A 103 -8.64 -0.29 9.30
C LEU A 103 -7.24 -0.27 9.91
N THR A 104 -6.68 0.91 10.13
CA THR A 104 -5.43 1.07 10.88
C THR A 104 -5.68 0.78 12.37
N PRO A 105 -4.78 0.08 13.06
CA PRO A 105 -4.94 -0.20 14.47
C PRO A 105 -4.63 1.08 15.27
N VAL A 106 -5.13 1.16 16.49
CA VAL A 106 -4.71 2.19 17.45
C VAL A 106 -3.52 1.65 18.24
N SER A 107 -2.50 2.46 18.43
CA SER A 107 -1.38 2.14 19.32
C SER A 107 -1.90 2.01 20.75
N SER A 108 -1.90 0.78 21.28
CA SER A 108 -2.08 0.59 22.71
C SER A 108 -0.78 0.98 23.39
N GLN A 109 -0.77 2.06 24.18
CA GLN A 109 0.30 2.34 25.13
C GLN A 109 0.29 1.28 26.24
N ARG A 110 0.67 0.04 25.93
CA ARG A 110 1.14 -0.91 26.92
C ARG A 110 2.66 -0.76 26.98
N PRO A 111 3.22 -0.17 28.05
CA PRO A 111 4.67 -0.17 28.24
C PRO A 111 5.10 -1.63 28.34
N GLY A 112 5.97 -2.11 27.44
CA GLY A 112 6.65 -3.40 27.59
C GLY A 112 6.65 -4.37 26.41
N LEU A 113 6.03 -4.06 25.27
CA LEU A 113 6.10 -4.95 24.08
C LEU A 113 6.79 -4.23 22.91
N SER A 114 8.07 -3.94 23.10
CA SER A 114 8.93 -3.57 21.98
C SER A 114 9.27 -4.83 21.18
N ALA A 115 9.01 -4.77 19.88
CA ALA A 115 9.54 -5.60 18.79
C ALA A 115 10.51 -6.75 19.19
N GLY A 116 10.00 -7.97 19.27
CA GLY A 116 10.83 -9.16 19.46
C GLY A 116 10.01 -10.42 19.71
N TYR A 117 9.76 -11.18 18.65
CA TYR A 117 9.26 -12.56 18.74
C TYR A 117 10.13 -13.39 19.68
N ALA A 118 9.55 -14.06 20.67
CA ALA A 118 10.13 -15.28 21.23
C ALA A 118 9.02 -16.17 21.80
N SER A 119 8.51 -17.09 20.97
CA SER A 119 7.86 -18.30 21.46
C SER A 119 8.90 -19.18 22.17
N ALA A 120 9.28 -18.81 23.40
CA ALA A 120 10.13 -19.61 24.26
C ALA A 120 9.31 -20.53 25.20
N GLU A 121 7.98 -20.36 25.27
CA GLU A 121 7.16 -21.11 26.22
C GLU A 121 6.77 -22.53 25.77
N PHE A 122 7.13 -22.94 24.54
CA PHE A 122 6.77 -24.27 24.01
C PHE A 122 7.78 -25.39 24.31
N PHE A 123 8.89 -25.11 24.99
CA PHE A 123 9.83 -26.13 25.47
C PHE A 123 9.87 -26.21 27.00
N ARG A 124 8.74 -26.58 27.62
CA ARG A 124 8.82 -27.32 28.88
C ARG A 124 9.15 -28.78 28.54
N ARG A 125 10.45 -29.10 28.46
CA ARG A 125 10.88 -30.48 28.74
C ARG A 125 10.59 -30.71 30.22
N SER A 126 9.66 -31.61 30.52
CA SER A 126 9.49 -32.14 31.88
C SER A 126 10.82 -32.74 32.34
N PRO A 127 11.36 -32.33 33.50
CA PRO A 127 12.35 -33.13 34.19
C PRO A 127 11.62 -34.16 35.07
N VAL A 128 12.06 -35.41 34.89
CA VAL A 128 11.83 -36.64 35.68
C VAL A 128 10.48 -37.31 35.54
#